data_AF-A0A168MS22-F1
#
_entry.id   AF-A0A168MS22-F1
#
_cell.length_a   1.000
_cell.length_b   1.000
_cell.length_c   1.000
_cell.angle_alpha   90.00
_cell.angle_beta   90.00
_cell.angle_gamma   90.00
#
_symmetry.space_group_name_H-M   'P 1'
#
loop_
_entity.id
_entity.type
_entity.pdbx_description
1 polymer ?
#
loop_
_entity_poly.entity_id
_entity_poly.type
_entity_poly.pdbx_seq_one_letter_code
_entity_poly.pdbx_strand_id
1 'polypeptide(L)'
;MAAVFGVPEIMKIHEINMPTSAIRAKIREQFEQHRYVEDLQVRDILLAKGQMEYQETMNVWKQNNHIMNYFSKDEAEPKPTTFLEKFYEGRS
;
A
#
# COMPACT_ATOMS: atom_id res chain seq x y z
N MET A 1 2.07 13.92 -2.63
CA MET A 1 2.55 14.01 -4.04
C MET A 1 4.06 13.83 -4.19
N ALA A 2 4.88 14.14 -3.17
CA ALA A 2 6.34 13.87 -3.18
C ALA A 2 6.72 12.39 -3.36
N ALA A 3 5.98 11.46 -2.73
CA ALA A 3 6.24 10.01 -2.84
C ALA A 3 6.18 9.45 -4.27
N VAL A 4 5.39 10.06 -5.17
CA VAL A 4 5.22 9.59 -6.56
C VAL A 4 6.47 9.88 -7.41
N PHE A 5 7.17 10.97 -7.12
CA PHE A 5 8.39 11.35 -7.84
C PHE A 5 9.59 10.50 -7.40
N GLY A 6 9.68 10.12 -6.12
CA GLY A 6 10.75 9.28 -5.58
C GLY A 6 10.66 7.78 -5.92
N VAL A 7 9.61 7.32 -6.62
CA VAL A 7 9.40 5.88 -6.90
C VAL A 7 10.59 5.21 -7.60
N PRO A 8 11.17 5.76 -8.68
CA PRO A 8 12.29 5.10 -9.35
C PRO A 8 13.54 4.95 -8.47
N GLU A 9 13.74 5.87 -7.52
CA GLU A 9 14.84 5.82 -6.56
C GLU A 9 14.60 4.74 -5.50
N ILE A 10 13.40 4.71 -4.91
CA ILE A 10 12.97 3.67 -3.97
C ILE A 10 13.11 2.27 -4.58
N MET A 11 12.71 2.10 -5.84
CA MET A 11 12.84 0.82 -6.56
C MET A 11 14.29 0.36 -6.70
N LYS A 12 15.22 1.30 -6.95
CA LYS A 12 16.65 0.98 -7.06
C LYS A 12 17.25 0.62 -5.70
N ILE A 13 16.91 1.39 -4.67
CA ILE A 13 17.42 1.19 -3.30
C ILE A 13 16.99 -0.16 -2.73
N HIS A 14 15.75 -0.57 -2.97
CA HIS A 14 15.16 -1.81 -2.44
C HIS A 14 15.15 -2.97 -3.44
N GLU A 15 15.79 -2.81 -4.59
CA GLU A 15 15.88 -3.83 -5.65
C GLU A 15 14.52 -4.44 -6.04
N ILE A 16 13.48 -3.59 -6.15
CA ILE A 16 12.12 -4.03 -6.44
C ILE A 16 11.96 -4.30 -7.93
N ASN A 17 11.71 -5.55 -8.29
CA ASN A 17 11.48 -5.97 -9.67
C ASN A 17 9.98 -5.96 -10.05
N MET A 18 9.39 -4.77 -10.12
CA MET A 18 8.00 -4.57 -10.56
C MET A 18 7.90 -3.37 -11.51
N PRO A 19 6.86 -3.27 -12.36
CA PRO A 19 6.64 -2.09 -13.17
C PRO A 19 6.48 -0.82 -12.31
N THR A 20 7.16 0.27 -12.68
CA THR A 20 7.02 1.57 -11.97
C THR A 20 5.57 2.05 -11.93
N SER A 21 4.79 1.74 -12.97
CA SER A 21 3.36 2.04 -13.04
C SER A 21 2.56 1.33 -11.93
N ALA A 22 2.88 0.07 -11.62
CA ALA A 22 2.21 -0.70 -10.58
C ALA A 22 2.44 -0.08 -9.20
N ILE A 23 3.68 0.33 -8.90
CA ILE A 23 3.99 0.97 -7.61
C ILE A 23 3.29 2.33 -7.49
N ARG A 24 3.29 3.14 -8.56
CA ARG A 24 2.56 4.43 -8.57
C ARG A 24 1.06 4.23 -8.39
N ALA A 25 0.50 3.22 -9.05
CA ALA A 25 -0.91 2.86 -8.88
C ALA A 25 -1.20 2.43 -7.43
N LYS A 26 -0.31 1.65 -6.81
CA LYS A 26 -0.46 1.22 -5.41
C LYS A 26 -0.38 2.39 -4.44
N ILE A 27 0.56 3.31 -4.63
CA ILE A 27 0.61 4.56 -3.85
C ILE A 27 -0.71 5.31 -3.98
N ARG A 28 -1.22 5.45 -5.22
CA ARG A 28 -2.51 6.11 -5.45
C ARG A 28 -3.63 5.40 -4.69
N GLU A 29 -3.73 4.09 -4.80
CA GLU A 29 -4.73 3.29 -4.07
C GLU A 29 -4.71 3.56 -2.56
N GLN A 30 -3.54 3.64 -1.93
CA GLN A 30 -3.42 3.93 -0.49
C GLN A 30 -3.94 5.33 -0.12
N PHE A 31 -3.74 6.33 -0.98
CA PHE A 31 -4.34 7.65 -0.79
C PHE A 31 -5.85 7.62 -1.02
N GLU A 32 -6.33 6.86 -2.00
CA GLU A 32 -7.75 6.71 -2.32
C GLU A 32 -8.53 6.02 -1.18
N GLN A 33 -7.92 5.07 -0.47
CA GLN A 33 -8.51 4.42 0.71
C GLN A 33 -8.93 5.41 1.80
N HIS A 34 -8.29 6.57 1.88
CA HIS A 34 -8.57 7.60 2.87
C HIS A 34 -9.27 8.84 2.27
N ARG A 35 -9.74 8.78 1.02
CA ARG A 35 -10.34 9.91 0.30
C ARG A 35 -11.52 10.55 1.06
N TYR A 36 -12.35 9.73 1.69
CA TYR A 36 -13.61 10.14 2.32
C TYR A 36 -13.47 10.53 3.79
N VAL A 37 -12.24 10.66 4.30
CA VAL A 37 -12.03 11.14 5.68
C VAL A 37 -12.24 12.65 5.72
N GLU A 38 -13.33 13.07 6.35
CA GLU A 38 -13.70 14.50 6.44
C GLU A 38 -13.10 15.20 7.67
N ASP A 39 -12.89 14.46 8.77
CA ASP A 39 -12.33 15.01 10.01
C ASP A 39 -10.89 15.51 9.80
N LEU A 40 -10.67 16.79 10.10
CA LEU A 40 -9.39 17.46 9.96
C LEU A 40 -8.30 16.83 10.85
N GLN A 41 -8.62 16.49 12.10
CA GLN A 41 -7.61 15.93 13.02
C GLN A 41 -7.13 14.57 12.54
N VAL A 42 -8.04 13.76 11.99
CA VAL A 42 -7.69 12.46 11.41
C VAL A 42 -6.84 12.64 10.16
N ARG A 43 -7.15 13.63 9.31
CA ARG A 43 -6.33 13.95 8.13
C ARG A 43 -4.92 14.37 8.49
N ASP A 44 -4.74 15.15 9.55
CA ASP A 44 -3.41 15.57 10.01
C ASP A 44 -2.59 14.37 10.49
N ILE A 45 -3.21 13.45 11.25
CA ILE A 45 -2.56 12.20 11.67
C ILE A 45 -2.19 11.34 10.46
N LEU A 46 -3.07 11.21 9.47
CA LEU A 46 -2.80 10.45 8.24
C LEU A 46 -1.66 11.07 7.42
N LEU A 47 -1.60 12.39 7.33
CA LEU A 47 -0.51 13.09 6.67
C LEU A 47 0.82 12.86 7.39
N ALA A 48 0.83 12.97 8.72
CA ALA A 48 2.02 12.72 9.53
C ALA A 48 2.52 11.28 9.36
N LYS A 49 1.61 10.29 9.41
CA LYS A 49 1.94 8.88 9.13
C LYS A 49 2.52 8.68 7.72
N GLY A 50 1.92 9.31 6.70
CA GLY A 50 2.43 9.25 5.34
C GLY A 50 3.84 9.85 5.18
N GLN A 51 4.16 10.90 5.93
CA GLN A 51 5.51 11.47 5.97
C GLN A 51 6.50 10.54 6.67
N MET A 52 6.11 9.94 7.80
CA MET A 52 6.93 8.95 8.51
C MET A 52 7.27 7.75 7.61
N GLU A 53 6.26 7.18 6.95
CA GLU A 53 6.42 6.08 5.98
C GLU A 53 7.41 6.41 4.85
N TYR A 54 7.32 7.64 4.32
CA TYR A 54 8.23 8.11 3.28
C TYR A 54 9.67 8.20 3.78
N GLN A 55 9.87 8.75 4.98
CA GLN A 55 11.20 8.85 5.60
C GLN A 55 11.80 7.47 5.88
N GLU A 56 11.02 6.54 6.45
CA GLU A 56 11.45 5.17 6.72
C GLU A 56 11.88 4.44 5.44
N THR A 57 11.18 4.69 4.33
CA THR A 57 11.47 4.06 3.04
C THR A 57 12.73 4.64 2.39
N MET A 58 12.88 5.97 2.41
CA MET A 58 14.03 6.65 1.80
C MET A 58 15.32 6.45 2.60
N ASN A 59 15.23 6.41 3.93
CA ASN A 59 16.36 6.16 4.82
C ASN A 59 16.71 4.66 4.94
N VAL A 60 16.03 3.78 4.19
CA VAL A 60 16.28 2.33 4.18
C VAL A 60 16.11 1.70 5.57
N TRP A 61 15.17 2.21 6.37
CA TRP A 61 14.79 1.60 7.64
C TRP A 61 13.84 0.42 7.43
N LYS A 62 13.13 0.41 6.30
CA LYS A 62 12.34 -0.75 5.85
C LYS A 62 13.15 -1.69 4.97
N GLN A 63 12.88 -2.97 5.11
CA GLN A 63 13.34 -4.01 4.17
C GLN A 63 12.29 -4.26 3.07
N ASN A 64 12.72 -4.90 1.98
CA ASN A 64 11.87 -5.21 0.81
C ASN A 64 10.55 -5.92 1.19
N ASN A 65 10.56 -6.85 2.16
CA ASN A 65 9.35 -7.52 2.66
C ASN A 65 8.25 -6.54 3.12
N HIS A 66 8.63 -5.43 3.78
CA HIS A 66 7.68 -4.43 4.24
C HIS A 66 7.02 -3.68 3.08
N ILE A 67 7.74 -3.51 1.97
CA ILE A 67 7.22 -2.87 0.76
C ILE A 67 6.33 -3.86 0.01
N MET A 68 6.76 -5.11 -0.12
CA MET A 68 5.97 -6.17 -0.76
C MET A 68 4.67 -6.47 -0.01
N ASN A 69 4.63 -6.26 1.32
CA ASN A 69 3.40 -6.39 2.10
C ASN A 69 2.25 -5.50 1.62
N TYR A 70 2.53 -4.38 0.96
CA TYR A 70 1.48 -3.56 0.36
C TYR A 70 0.73 -4.29 -0.76
N PHE A 71 1.37 -5.25 -1.43
CA PHE A 71 0.82 -6.02 -2.55
C PHE A 71 0.21 -7.36 -2.12
N SER A 72 0.31 -7.75 -0.84
CA SER A 72 -0.20 -9.05 -0.37
C SER A 72 -1.69 -9.27 -0.61
N LYS A 73 -2.50 -8.20 -0.69
CA LYS A 73 -3.92 -8.31 -1.03
C LYS A 73 -4.16 -8.66 -2.50
N ASP A 74 -3.25 -8.25 -3.37
CA ASP A 74 -3.34 -8.48 -4.81
C ASP A 74 -2.86 -9.89 -5.17
N GLU A 75 -1.96 -10.45 -4.35
CA GLU A 75 -1.43 -11.82 -4.48
C GLU A 75 -2.27 -12.88 -3.74
N ALA A 76 -3.08 -12.47 -2.76
CA ALA A 76 -3.92 -13.39 -2.01
C ALA A 76 -5.01 -14.02 -2.89
N GLU A 77 -5.34 -15.28 -2.64
CA GLU A 77 -6.47 -15.93 -3.30
C GLU A 77 -7.75 -15.10 -3.12
N PRO A 78 -8.56 -14.96 -4.19
CA PRO A 78 -9.77 -14.17 -4.14
C PRO A 78 -10.68 -14.72 -3.05
N LYS A 79 -11.02 -13.87 -2.08
CA LYS A 79 -11.93 -14.27 -0.99
C LYS A 79 -13.29 -14.63 -1.59
N PRO A 80 -13.94 -15.70 -1.11
CA PRO A 80 -15.27 -16.07 -1.57
C PRO A 80 -16.23 -14.88 -1.35
N THR A 81 -16.90 -14.47 -2.42
CA THR A 81 -17.78 -13.31 -2.40
C THR A 81 -19.21 -13.73 -2.10
N THR A 82 -19.60 -14.89 -2.62
CA THR A 82 -20.95 -15.41 -2.54
C THR A 82 -21.15 -16.25 -1.28
N PHE A 83 -22.36 -16.25 -0.75
CA PHE A 83 -22.73 -17.11 0.39
C PHE A 83 -22.39 -18.60 0.13
N LEU A 84 -22.70 -19.12 -1.06
CA LEU A 84 -22.42 -20.52 -1.41
C LEU A 84 -20.90 -20.84 -1.40
N GLU A 85 -20.07 -19.94 -1.92
CA GLU A 85 -18.61 -20.11 -1.89
C GLU A 85 -18.09 -20.14 -0.45
N LYS A 86 -18.56 -19.24 0.41
CA LYS A 86 -18.23 -19.21 1.84
C LYS A 86 -18.68 -20.48 2.57
N PHE A 87 -19.87 -20.97 2.21
CA PHE A 87 -20.43 -22.21 2.76
C PHE A 87 -19.59 -23.44 2.38
N TYR A 88 -19.18 -23.56 1.10
CA TYR A 88 -18.30 -24.65 0.65
C TYR A 88 -16.90 -24.60 1.27
N GLU A 89 -16.39 -23.41 1.62
CA GLU A 89 -15.13 -23.22 2.34
C GLU A 89 -15.22 -23.46 3.86
N GLY A 90 -16.41 -23.75 4.40
CA GLY A 90 -16.60 -23.97 5.84
C GLY A 90 -16.44 -22.70 6.69
N ARG A 91 -16.59 -21.52 6.08
CA ARG A 91 -16.55 -20.21 6.74
C ARG A 91 -17.97 -19.69 6.94
N SER A 92 -18.65 -20.14 8.00
CA SER A 92 -19.98 -19.65 8.42
C SER A 92 -19.88 -18.44 9.34
#